data_AF-A0A1Y5INI7-F1
#
_entry.id   AF-A0A1Y5INI7-F1
#
_cell.length_a   1.000
_cell.length_b   1.000
_cell.length_c   1.000
_cell.angle_alpha   90.00
_cell.angle_beta   90.00
_cell.angle_gamma   90.00
#
_symmetry.space_group_name_H-M   'P 1'
#
loop_
_entity.id
_entity.type
_entity.pdbx_description
1 polymer ?
#
loop_
_entity_poly.entity_id
_entity_poly.type
_entity_poly.pdbx_seq_one_letter_code
_entity_poly.pdbx_strand_id
1 'polypeptide(L)'
;MSKASTRPNVRRHGGVVHARCVATRALNEDDIAFLTSEFPEWIKDAEGARKSDAYFREKHNRAFNLEKARVVVKSLRDEHAKLPAASGPYASPKTFPGFLGVYERCSDEI
;
A
#
# COMPACT_ATOMS: atom_id res chain seq x y z
N MET A 1 -43.13 -5.35 -44.75
CA MET A 1 -41.91 -5.33 -45.60
C MET A 1 -41.13 -4.05 -45.26
N SER A 2 -39.84 -3.93 -44.98
CA SER A 2 -38.72 -4.82 -44.64
C SER A 2 -37.61 -3.92 -44.05
N LYS A 3 -37.06 -4.34 -42.89
CA LYS A 3 -35.78 -4.04 -42.17
C LYS A 3 -34.78 -2.97 -42.66
N ALA A 4 -34.25 -2.17 -41.71
CA ALA A 4 -32.81 -1.93 -41.39
C ALA A 4 -32.69 -1.10 -40.08
N SER A 5 -32.07 -1.56 -38.97
CA SER A 5 -30.62 -1.51 -38.62
C SER A 5 -30.06 -0.07 -38.63
N THR A 6 -29.43 0.55 -37.62
CA THR A 6 -28.46 0.08 -36.61
C THR A 6 -28.16 1.20 -35.56
N ARG A 7 -28.24 0.83 -34.27
CA ARG A 7 -27.48 1.21 -33.03
C ARG A 7 -26.92 2.64 -32.74
N PRO A 8 -26.87 3.02 -31.44
CA PRO A 8 -26.32 4.29 -30.94
C PRO A 8 -24.79 4.31 -30.84
N ASN A 9 -24.18 5.46 -31.17
CA ASN A 9 -22.74 5.71 -31.05
C ASN A 9 -22.39 6.17 -29.62
N VAL A 10 -22.28 5.21 -28.70
CA VAL A 10 -21.70 5.44 -27.38
C VAL A 10 -20.19 5.34 -27.51
N ARG A 11 -19.50 6.48 -27.59
CA ARG A 11 -18.04 6.54 -27.38
C ARG A 11 -17.74 6.25 -25.91
N ARG A 12 -17.55 4.97 -25.59
CA ARG A 12 -16.81 4.52 -24.42
C ARG A 12 -15.32 4.65 -24.74
N HIS A 13 -14.66 5.69 -24.23
CA HIS A 13 -13.22 5.60 -24.04
C HIS A 13 -13.00 4.68 -22.84
N GLY A 14 -12.74 3.41 -23.15
CA GLY A 14 -12.23 2.43 -22.21
C GLY A 14 -10.85 2.87 -21.73
N GLY A 15 -10.83 3.62 -20.63
CA GLY A 15 -9.70 3.60 -19.73
C GLY A 15 -9.73 2.24 -19.05
N VAL A 16 -8.90 1.31 -19.52
CA VAL A 16 -8.54 0.12 -18.75
C VAL A 16 -7.78 0.64 -17.54
N VAL A 17 -8.51 1.02 -16.50
CA VAL A 17 -7.94 1.07 -15.17
C VAL A 17 -7.58 -0.38 -14.91
N HIS A 18 -6.28 -0.69 -14.90
CA HIS A 18 -5.79 -1.91 -14.31
C HIS A 18 -6.21 -1.84 -12.84
N ALA A 19 -7.44 -2.26 -12.54
CA ALA A 19 -7.75 -2.88 -11.27
C ALA A 19 -6.84 -4.11 -11.25
N ARG A 20 -5.58 -3.91 -10.83
CA ARG A 20 -4.78 -4.98 -10.28
C ARG A 20 -5.70 -5.51 -9.18
N CYS A 21 -6.35 -6.64 -9.44
CA CYS A 21 -6.95 -7.44 -8.39
C CYS A 21 -5.85 -7.58 -7.35
N VAL A 22 -5.93 -6.79 -6.28
CA VAL A 22 -5.15 -7.01 -5.09
C VAL A 22 -5.76 -8.29 -4.57
N ALA A 23 -5.23 -9.42 -5.06
CA ALA A 23 -5.49 -10.70 -4.46
C ALA A 23 -5.28 -10.45 -2.97
N THR A 24 -6.31 -10.69 -2.18
CA THR A 24 -6.31 -10.60 -0.72
C THR A 24 -5.38 -11.69 -0.18
N ARG A 25 -4.14 -11.74 -0.66
CA ARG A 25 -3.15 -12.74 -0.30
C ARG A 25 -2.73 -12.47 1.13
N ALA A 26 -2.59 -13.52 1.91
CA ALA A 26 -1.90 -13.40 3.18
C ALA A 26 -0.49 -12.83 2.95
N LEU A 27 0.04 -12.10 3.94
CA LEU A 27 1.42 -11.62 3.90
C LEU A 27 2.38 -12.78 3.64
N ASN A 28 3.20 -12.65 2.60
CA ASN A 28 4.30 -13.57 2.31
C ASN A 28 5.51 -13.26 3.20
N GLU A 29 6.51 -14.14 3.18
CA GLU A 29 7.75 -13.95 3.95
C GLU A 29 8.49 -12.66 3.57
N ASP A 30 8.52 -12.29 2.28
CA ASP A 30 9.04 -10.99 1.82
C ASP A 30 8.28 -9.80 2.39
N ASP A 31 6.96 -9.89 2.48
CA ASP A 31 6.13 -8.81 3.02
C ASP A 31 6.42 -8.64 4.52
N ILE A 32 6.54 -9.76 5.24
CA ILE A 32 6.89 -9.81 6.66
C ILE A 32 8.29 -9.24 6.90
N ALA A 33 9.29 -9.69 6.13
CA ALA A 33 10.66 -9.23 6.25
C ALA A 33 10.80 -7.72 5.98
N PHE A 34 10.04 -7.20 5.01
CA PHE A 34 9.98 -5.77 4.77
C PHE A 34 9.35 -5.02 5.94
N LEU A 35 8.23 -5.51 6.46
CA LEU A 35 7.53 -4.88 7.58
C LEU A 35 8.34 -4.89 8.88
N THR A 36 9.06 -5.98 9.18
CA THR A 36 9.93 -6.06 10.37
C THR A 36 11.18 -5.19 10.24
N SER A 37 11.76 -5.11 9.04
CA SER A 37 12.93 -4.26 8.77
C SER A 37 12.58 -2.77 8.76
N GLU A 38 11.46 -2.40 8.13
CA GLU A 38 11.07 -0.99 8.01
C GLU A 38 10.31 -0.50 9.23
N PHE A 39 9.51 -1.32 9.92
CA PHE A 39 8.72 -0.90 11.09
C PHE A 39 9.05 -1.69 12.36
N PRO A 40 10.32 -1.75 12.79
CA PRO A 40 10.75 -2.57 13.94
C PRO A 40 10.09 -2.16 15.27
N GLU A 41 9.69 -0.89 15.39
CA GLU A 41 9.01 -0.37 16.60
C GLU A 41 7.61 -1.00 16.78
N TRP A 42 6.94 -1.37 15.67
CA TRP A 42 5.55 -1.87 15.66
C TRP A 42 5.46 -3.35 15.33
N ILE A 43 6.30 -3.80 14.39
CA ILE A 43 6.28 -5.15 13.83
C ILE A 43 7.64 -5.77 14.13
N LYS A 44 7.69 -6.56 15.21
CA LYS A 44 8.91 -7.24 15.64
C LYS A 44 9.07 -8.63 15.00
N ASP A 45 7.93 -9.26 14.73
CA ASP A 45 7.86 -10.66 14.31
C ASP A 45 6.80 -10.85 13.23
N ALA A 46 6.84 -12.02 12.58
CA ALA A 46 5.84 -12.45 11.60
C ALA A 46 4.40 -12.39 12.13
N GLU A 47 4.20 -12.72 13.41
CA GLU A 47 2.88 -12.66 14.02
C GLU A 47 2.38 -11.21 14.18
N GLY A 48 3.28 -10.27 14.51
CA GLY A 48 2.96 -8.84 14.57
C GLY A 48 2.61 -8.27 13.20
N ALA A 49 3.30 -8.72 12.15
CA ALA A 49 3.00 -8.33 10.77
C ALA A 49 1.60 -8.77 10.37
N ARG A 50 1.25 -10.04 10.64
CA ARG A 50 -0.08 -10.61 10.37
C ARG A 50 -1.19 -9.92 11.17
N LYS A 51 -0.97 -9.65 12.46
CA LYS A 51 -1.94 -8.91 13.29
C LYS A 51 -2.15 -7.50 12.77
N SER A 52 -1.08 -6.83 12.33
CA SER A 52 -1.16 -5.49 11.76
C SER A 52 -1.96 -5.50 10.45
N ASP A 53 -1.61 -6.38 9.51
CA ASP A 53 -2.34 -6.50 8.23
C ASP A 53 -3.81 -6.88 8.46
N ALA A 54 -4.11 -7.79 9.38
CA ALA A 54 -5.50 -8.11 9.76
C ALA A 54 -6.25 -6.89 10.32
N TYR A 55 -5.60 -6.10 11.18
CA TYR A 55 -6.17 -4.87 11.71
C TYR A 55 -6.47 -3.84 10.61
N PHE A 56 -5.55 -3.65 9.65
CA PHE A 56 -5.76 -2.71 8.53
C PHE A 56 -6.84 -3.19 7.57
N ARG A 57 -6.97 -4.50 7.34
CA ARG A 57 -8.07 -5.08 6.56
C ARG A 57 -9.40 -4.85 7.24
N GLU A 58 -9.50 -5.11 8.54
CA GLU A 58 -10.76 -5.01 9.28
C GLU A 58 -11.18 -3.56 9.52
N LYS A 59 -10.25 -2.67 9.90
CA LYS A 59 -10.55 -1.30 10.31
C LYS A 59 -10.47 -0.28 9.18
N HIS A 60 -9.55 -0.47 8.24
CA HIS A 60 -9.26 0.49 7.17
C HIS A 60 -9.64 -0.02 5.78
N ASN A 61 -10.11 -1.28 5.67
CA ASN A 61 -10.43 -1.93 4.40
C ASN A 61 -9.26 -1.85 3.39
N ARG A 62 -8.04 -2.07 3.89
CA ARG A 62 -6.79 -1.99 3.11
C ARG A 62 -5.94 -3.24 3.26
N ALA A 63 -5.33 -3.68 2.16
CA ALA A 63 -4.37 -4.78 2.12
C ALA A 63 -2.97 -4.23 1.88
N PHE A 64 -1.99 -4.76 2.61
CA PHE A 64 -0.60 -4.38 2.42
C PHE A 64 -0.10 -4.73 1.01
N ASN A 65 0.57 -3.78 0.35
CA ASN A 65 1.21 -4.01 -0.94
C ASN A 65 2.70 -3.68 -0.88
N LEU A 66 3.54 -4.71 -0.97
CA LEU A 66 4.99 -4.57 -0.91
C LEU A 66 5.59 -3.70 -2.03
N GLU A 67 5.10 -3.82 -3.26
CA GLU A 67 5.63 -3.00 -4.38
C GLU A 67 5.40 -1.51 -4.10
N LYS A 68 4.21 -1.17 -3.60
CA LYS A 68 3.85 0.19 -3.22
C LYS A 68 4.63 0.64 -1.98
N ALA A 69 4.75 -0.22 -0.98
CA ALA A 69 5.49 0.04 0.24
C ALA A 69 6.96 0.38 -0.04
N ARG A 70 7.60 -0.35 -0.96
CA ARG A 70 8.98 -0.05 -1.40
C ARG A 70 9.11 1.34 -2.01
N VAL A 71 8.15 1.75 -2.86
CA VAL A 71 8.14 3.09 -3.46
C VAL A 71 7.91 4.17 -2.41
N VAL A 72 6.96 3.97 -1.50
CA VAL A 72 6.64 4.92 -0.42
C VAL A 72 7.81 5.10 0.51
N VAL A 73 8.40 4.00 1.02
CA VAL A 73 9.57 4.05 1.91
C VAL A 73 10.75 4.70 1.21
N LYS A 74 11.01 4.36 -0.06
CA LYS A 74 12.07 5.02 -0.83
C LYS A 74 11.82 6.52 -0.94
N SER A 75 10.61 6.94 -1.29
CA SER A 75 10.23 8.36 -1.35
C SER A 75 10.41 9.05 -0.01
N LEU A 76 10.02 8.42 1.11
CA LEU A 76 10.20 8.98 2.45
C LEU A 76 11.68 9.14 2.81
N ARG A 77 12.53 8.17 2.44
CA ARG A 77 13.98 8.26 2.63
C ARG A 77 14.60 9.36 1.76
N ASP A 78 14.17 9.48 0.51
CA ASP A 78 14.59 10.56 -0.40
C ASP A 78 14.18 11.94 0.11
N GLU A 79 12.96 12.09 0.65
CA GLU A 79 12.52 13.33 1.28
C GLU A 79 13.28 13.62 2.57
N HIS A 80 13.55 12.60 3.39
CA HIS A 80 14.35 12.73 4.58
C HIS A 80 15.81 13.07 4.27
N ALA A 81 16.37 12.60 3.14
CA ALA A 81 17.72 12.94 2.71
C ALA A 81 17.87 14.43 2.34
N LYS A 82 16.76 15.13 2.06
CA LYS A 82 16.75 16.58 1.84
C LYS A 82 16.70 17.39 3.14
N LEU A 83 16.40 16.73 4.28
CA LEU A 83 16.43 17.38 5.59
C LEU A 83 17.88 17.62 6.03
N PRO A 84 18.13 18.67 6.84
CA PRO A 84 19.44 18.92 7.39
C PRO A 84 19.96 17.70 8.16
N ALA A 85 21.27 17.45 8.12
CA ALA A 85 21.93 16.31 8.77
C ALA A 85 21.66 16.22 10.30
N ALA A 86 21.21 17.31 10.92
CA ALA A 86 20.74 17.35 12.30
C ALA A 86 19.52 16.45 12.57
N SER A 87 18.77 16.06 11.53
CA SER A 87 17.61 15.16 11.64
C SER A 87 17.98 13.69 11.85
N GLY A 88 19.26 13.32 11.71
CA GLY A 88 19.73 11.95 11.89
C GLY A 88 19.34 11.00 10.73
N PRO A 89 19.57 9.68 10.87
CA PRO A 89 19.13 8.70 9.88
C PRO A 89 17.59 8.60 9.86
N TYR A 90 17.02 8.30 8.70
CA TYR A 90 15.58 8.02 8.58
C TYR A 90 15.18 6.93 9.59
N ALA A 91 14.27 7.28 10.48
CA ALA A 91 13.71 6.38 11.46
C ALA A 91 12.20 6.29 11.24
N SER A 92 11.69 5.07 11.32
CA SER A 92 10.26 4.86 11.18
C SER A 92 9.48 5.50 12.34
N PRO A 93 8.25 5.96 12.08
CA PRO A 93 7.47 6.72 13.04
C PRO A 93 7.21 5.90 14.31
N LYS A 94 7.62 6.45 15.46
CA LYS A 94 7.43 5.86 16.79
C LYS A 94 6.01 6.03 17.32
N THR A 95 5.21 6.88 16.68
CA THR A 95 3.82 7.15 17.05
C THR A 95 2.86 6.35 16.17
N PHE A 96 1.82 5.78 16.78
CA PHE A 96 0.79 5.02 16.06
C PHE A 96 0.17 5.79 14.88
N PRO A 97 -0.24 7.07 14.99
CA PRO A 97 -0.79 7.80 13.85
C PRO A 97 0.21 7.99 12.69
N GLY A 98 1.50 8.14 13.01
CA GLY A 98 2.55 8.21 11.99
C GLY A 98 2.75 6.87 11.29
N PHE A 99 2.78 5.77 12.05
CA PHE A 99 2.83 4.42 11.49
C PHE A 99 1.61 4.13 10.61
N LEU A 100 0.41 4.46 11.10
CA LEU A 100 -0.83 4.32 10.36
C LEU A 100 -0.77 5.06 9.02
N GLY A 101 -0.39 6.34 9.02
CA GLY A 101 -0.33 7.13 7.79
C GLY A 101 0.68 6.59 6.76
N VAL A 102 1.82 6.05 7.20
CA VAL A 102 2.77 5.39 6.29
C VAL A 102 2.19 4.06 5.80
N TYR A 103 1.65 3.24 6.68
CA TYR A 103 1.10 1.93 6.34
C TYR A 103 -0.11 2.04 5.39
N GLU A 104 -0.97 3.04 5.59
CA GLU A 104 -2.10 3.35 4.69
C GLU A 104 -1.62 3.70 3.28
N ARG A 105 -0.48 4.42 3.15
CA ARG A 105 0.14 4.72 1.85
C ARG A 105 0.80 3.49 1.22
N CYS A 106 1.36 2.61 2.05
CA CYS A 106 1.93 1.32 1.64
C CYS A 106 0.86 0.29 1.24
N SER A 107 -0.40 0.54 1.58
CA SER A 107 -1.51 -0.39 1.35
C SER A 107 -2.39 0.07 0.19
N ASP A 108 -3.13 -0.87 -0.39
CA ASP A 108 -4.18 -0.63 -1.37
C ASP A 108 -5.56 -0.87 -0.77
N GLU A 109 -6.54 -0.14 -1.26
CA GLU A 109 -7.95 -0.30 -0.89
C GLU A 109 -8.50 -1.61 -1.48
N ILE A 110 -9.30 -2.33 -0.68
CA ILE A 110 -9.90 -3.64 -1.03
C ILE A 110 -11.37 -3.47 -1.40
#